data_AF-A0A923TVP8-F1
#
_entry.id   AF-A0A923TVP8-F1
#
_cell.length_a   1.000
_cell.length_b   1.000
_cell.length_c   1.000
_cell.angle_alpha   90.00
_cell.angle_beta   90.00
_cell.angle_gamma   90.00
#
_symmetry.space_group_name_H-M   'P 1'
#
loop_
_entity.id
_entity.type
_entity.pdbx_description
1 polymer ?
#
loop_
_entity_poly.entity_id
_entity_poly.type
_entity_poly.pdbx_seq_one_letter_code
_entity_poly.pdbx_strand_id
1 'polypeptide(L)'
;MAKDAWSRFREKEAQRDEEQKKDLHEQMKRIDPDSQISDSTTTDKILIELLTKCEMMMEQITNLYAMWIQGIERTPPITMRKHLEDLILKIQTAPKPTTNLKFRVTQFQTKYATYKDKWERLIRDVEAGKIFVKRRGS
;
A
#
# COMPACT_ATOMS: atom_id res chain seq x y z
N MET A 1 56.87 21.72 -43.60
CA MET A 1 55.68 20.88 -43.87
C MET A 1 55.32 20.03 -42.64
N ALA A 2 54.83 20.63 -41.55
CA ALA A 2 54.57 19.91 -40.29
C ALA A 2 53.18 20.19 -39.68
N LYS A 3 52.30 20.90 -40.40
CA LYS A 3 50.93 21.24 -39.95
C LYS A 3 49.89 20.16 -40.29
N ASP A 4 50.25 19.19 -41.15
CA ASP A 4 49.31 18.23 -41.74
C ASP A 4 49.09 16.98 -40.87
N ALA A 5 50.11 16.53 -40.15
CA ALA A 5 50.07 15.31 -39.34
C ALA A 5 49.15 15.46 -38.11
N TRP A 6 49.16 16.63 -37.46
CA TRP A 6 48.30 16.94 -36.32
C TRP A 6 46.84 17.17 -36.71
N SER A 7 46.56 17.52 -37.97
CA SER A 7 45.19 17.66 -38.47
C SER A 7 44.52 16.30 -38.63
N ARG A 8 45.22 15.35 -39.25
CA ARG A 8 44.73 13.98 -39.45
C ARG A 8 44.62 13.19 -38.16
N PHE A 9 45.52 13.44 -37.20
CA PHE A 9 45.44 12.82 -35.87
C PHE A 9 44.22 13.32 -35.10
N ARG A 10 43.95 14.65 -35.14
CA ARG A 10 42.76 15.24 -34.54
C ARG A 10 41.46 14.77 -35.20
N GLU A 11 41.43 14.60 -36.51
CA GLU A 11 40.27 14.04 -37.22
C GLU A 11 40.02 12.58 -36.84
N LYS A 12 41.08 11.76 -36.70
CA LYS A 12 40.95 10.37 -36.25
C LYS A 12 40.45 10.27 -34.81
N GLU A 13 40.92 11.13 -33.91
CA GLU A 13 40.42 11.15 -32.52
C GLU A 13 38.97 11.65 -32.46
N ALA A 14 38.62 12.69 -33.23
CA ALA A 14 37.25 13.17 -33.31
C ALA A 14 36.28 12.10 -33.86
N GLN A 15 36.70 11.32 -34.85
CA GLN A 15 35.91 10.18 -35.36
C GLN A 15 35.72 9.11 -34.30
N ARG A 16 36.76 8.81 -33.52
CA ARG A 16 36.71 7.80 -32.46
C ARG A 16 35.80 8.22 -31.31
N ASP A 17 35.83 9.51 -30.96
CA ASP A 17 34.95 10.10 -29.95
C ASP A 17 33.48 10.18 -30.41
N GLU A 18 33.24 10.48 -31.69
CA GLU A 18 31.90 10.44 -32.28
C GLU A 18 31.36 9.01 -32.34
N GLU A 19 32.20 8.04 -32.67
CA GLU A 19 31.85 6.62 -32.73
C GLU A 19 31.57 6.08 -31.31
N GLN A 20 32.39 6.45 -30.32
CA GLN A 20 32.11 6.17 -28.91
C GLN A 20 30.82 6.83 -28.42
N LYS A 21 30.55 8.08 -28.79
CA LYS A 21 29.28 8.76 -28.43
C LYS A 21 28.07 8.11 -29.09
N LYS A 22 28.20 7.65 -30.34
CA LYS A 22 27.14 6.92 -31.05
C LYS A 22 26.87 5.57 -30.39
N ASP A 23 27.90 4.81 -30.03
CA ASP A 23 27.76 3.54 -29.32
C ASP A 23 27.15 3.71 -27.93
N LEU A 24 27.52 4.77 -27.20
CA LEU A 24 26.93 5.09 -25.91
C LEU A 24 25.45 5.48 -26.04
N HIS A 25 25.12 6.27 -27.06
CA HIS A 25 23.75 6.68 -27.36
C HIS A 25 22.88 5.49 -27.81
N GLU A 26 23.43 4.58 -28.62
CA GLU A 26 22.80 3.34 -29.05
C GLU A 26 22.57 2.40 -27.85
N GLN A 27 23.53 2.30 -26.93
CA GLN A 27 23.36 1.55 -25.67
C GLN A 27 22.31 2.19 -24.76
N MET A 28 22.26 3.51 -24.62
CA MET A 28 21.21 4.20 -23.86
C MET A 28 19.82 4.03 -24.48
N LYS A 29 19.73 3.93 -25.81
CA LYS A 29 18.47 3.68 -26.53
C LYS A 29 17.97 2.24 -26.41
N ARG A 30 18.86 1.30 -26.05
CA ARG A 30 18.53 -0.11 -25.72
C ARG A 30 18.06 -0.31 -24.29
N ILE A 31 18.18 0.71 -23.43
CA ILE A 31 17.53 0.71 -22.12
C ILE A 31 16.04 1.01 -22.36
N ASP A 32 15.23 -0.03 -22.57
CA ASP A 32 13.96 -0.15 -21.82
C ASP A 32 13.08 1.11 -21.70
N PRO A 33 12.36 1.62 -22.73
CA PRO A 33 11.30 2.62 -22.51
C PRO A 33 10.18 2.16 -21.55
N ASP A 34 10.21 0.90 -21.12
CA ASP A 34 9.31 0.23 -20.18
C ASP A 34 9.64 0.49 -18.68
N SER A 35 10.67 1.28 -18.38
CA SER A 35 11.09 1.62 -17.01
C SER A 35 10.01 2.27 -16.13
N GLN A 36 8.85 2.65 -16.67
CA GLN A 36 7.72 3.20 -15.90
C GLN A 36 6.76 2.13 -15.37
N ILE A 37 6.84 0.87 -15.84
CA ILE A 37 5.92 -0.21 -15.42
C ILE A 37 6.37 -0.87 -14.10
N SER A 38 7.66 -0.78 -13.73
CA SER A 38 8.20 -1.39 -12.50
C SER A 38 7.70 -0.73 -11.21
N ASP A 39 7.55 0.59 -11.18
CA ASP A 39 7.17 1.32 -9.96
C ASP A 39 5.68 1.18 -9.65
N SER A 40 4.81 1.28 -10.65
CA SER A 40 3.35 1.09 -10.49
C SER A 40 3.01 -0.30 -9.95
N THR A 41 3.71 -1.32 -10.43
CA THR A 41 3.48 -2.70 -10.00
C THR A 41 3.86 -2.88 -8.52
N THR A 42 4.88 -2.16 -8.05
CA THR A 42 5.33 -2.20 -6.66
C THR A 42 4.34 -1.50 -5.73
N THR A 43 3.84 -0.31 -6.11
CA THR A 43 2.83 0.41 -5.33
C THR A 43 1.51 -0.37 -5.22
N ASP A 44 1.09 -1.03 -6.31
CA ASP A 44 -0.12 -1.85 -6.32
C ASP A 44 0.00 -3.06 -5.37
N LYS A 45 1.16 -3.72 -5.36
CA LYS A 45 1.44 -4.83 -4.43
C LYS A 45 1.39 -4.37 -2.97
N ILE A 46 2.00 -3.24 -2.64
CA ILE A 46 1.99 -2.66 -1.29
C ILE A 46 0.56 -2.37 -0.84
N LEU A 47 -0.27 -1.80 -1.73
CA LEU A 47 -1.66 -1.50 -1.39
C LEU A 47 -2.49 -2.77 -1.18
N ILE A 48 -2.26 -3.81 -1.96
CA ILE A 48 -2.91 -5.12 -1.78
C ILE A 48 -2.52 -5.74 -0.44
N GLU A 49 -1.25 -5.72 -0.08
CA GLU A 49 -0.77 -6.23 1.21
C GLU A 49 -1.39 -5.44 2.38
N LEU A 50 -1.47 -4.12 2.25
CA LEU A 50 -2.09 -3.25 3.25
C LEU A 50 -3.58 -3.55 3.43
N LEU A 51 -4.31 -3.81 2.34
CA LEU A 51 -5.71 -4.25 2.38
C LEU A 51 -5.84 -5.56 3.16
N THR A 52 -5.03 -6.57 2.83
CA THR A 52 -5.03 -7.87 3.53
C THR A 52 -4.73 -7.71 5.02
N LYS A 53 -3.75 -6.88 5.38
CA LYS A 53 -3.45 -6.58 6.78
C LYS A 53 -4.64 -5.94 7.50
N CYS A 54 -5.33 -5.00 6.86
CA CYS A 54 -6.51 -4.38 7.44
C CYS A 54 -7.65 -5.39 7.64
N GLU A 55 -7.81 -6.35 6.74
CA GLU A 55 -8.79 -7.43 6.90
C GLU A 55 -8.49 -8.31 8.12
N MET A 56 -7.23 -8.70 8.31
CA MET A 56 -6.81 -9.44 9.50
C MET A 56 -7.09 -8.64 10.78
N MET A 57 -6.81 -7.33 10.75
CA MET A 57 -7.10 -6.45 11.89
C MET A 57 -8.60 -6.35 12.22
N MET A 58 -9.49 -6.37 11.22
CA MET A 58 -10.94 -6.40 11.46
C MET A 58 -11.36 -7.65 12.25
N GLU A 59 -10.80 -8.81 11.92
CA GLU A 59 -11.07 -10.05 12.64
C GLU A 59 -10.49 -10.00 14.06
N GLN A 60 -9.28 -9.50 14.22
CA GLN A 60 -8.65 -9.29 15.54
C GLN A 60 -9.50 -8.38 16.43
N ILE A 61 -9.97 -7.24 15.92
CA ILE A 61 -10.85 -6.32 16.66
C ILE A 61 -12.14 -7.03 17.08
N THR A 62 -12.72 -7.82 16.19
CA THR A 62 -13.94 -8.60 16.50
C THR A 62 -13.70 -9.59 17.64
N ASN A 63 -12.56 -10.29 17.62
CA ASN A 63 -12.18 -11.20 18.69
C ASN A 63 -11.93 -10.46 20.01
N LEU A 64 -11.32 -9.27 19.98
CA LEU A 64 -11.12 -8.44 21.16
C LEU A 64 -12.45 -7.96 21.77
N TYR A 65 -13.44 -7.60 20.93
CA TYR A 65 -14.79 -7.32 21.44
C TYR A 65 -15.41 -8.55 22.11
N ALA A 66 -15.23 -9.75 21.55
CA ALA A 66 -15.73 -10.97 22.17
C ALA A 66 -15.04 -11.26 23.53
N MET A 67 -13.71 -11.10 23.60
CA MET A 67 -12.95 -11.25 24.84
C MET A 67 -13.37 -10.21 25.90
N TRP A 68 -13.63 -8.98 25.47
CA TRP A 68 -14.15 -7.92 26.34
C TRP A 68 -15.53 -8.26 26.89
N ILE A 69 -16.46 -8.73 26.06
CA ILE A 69 -17.79 -9.17 26.53
C ILE A 69 -17.68 -10.33 27.52
N GLN A 70 -16.76 -11.27 27.28
CA GLN A 70 -16.48 -12.37 28.21
C GLN A 70 -15.75 -11.91 29.49
N GLY A 71 -15.37 -10.64 29.57
CA GLY A 71 -14.59 -10.02 30.65
C GLY A 71 -13.21 -10.64 30.85
N ILE A 72 -12.64 -11.19 29.78
CA ILE A 72 -11.21 -11.51 29.71
C ILE A 72 -10.44 -10.19 29.57
N GLU A 73 -10.88 -9.34 28.64
CA GLU A 73 -10.33 -8.01 28.43
C GLU A 73 -11.13 -6.98 29.23
N ARG A 74 -10.44 -5.98 29.80
CA ARG A 74 -11.09 -4.98 30.68
C ARG A 74 -11.73 -3.85 29.90
N THR A 75 -11.14 -3.50 28.76
CA THR A 75 -11.54 -2.33 27.97
C THR A 75 -11.90 -2.72 26.54
N PRO A 76 -12.89 -2.05 25.92
CA PRO A 76 -13.19 -2.27 24.51
C PRO A 76 -11.99 -1.87 23.62
N PRO A 77 -11.79 -2.52 22.46
CA PRO A 77 -10.65 -2.30 21.57
C PRO A 77 -10.76 -0.99 20.74
N ILE A 78 -11.02 0.15 21.40
CA ILE A 78 -11.20 1.46 20.75
C ILE A 78 -9.92 1.91 20.06
N THR A 79 -8.76 1.77 20.72
CA THR A 79 -7.46 2.18 20.18
C THR A 79 -7.12 1.43 18.89
N MET A 80 -7.34 0.10 18.86
CA MET A 80 -7.11 -0.70 17.66
C MET A 80 -8.09 -0.35 16.55
N ARG A 81 -9.36 -0.06 16.88
CA ARG A 81 -10.36 0.40 15.91
C ARG A 81 -9.95 1.73 15.27
N LYS A 82 -9.51 2.69 16.08
CA LYS A 82 -9.00 3.98 15.57
C LYS A 82 -7.79 3.80 14.66
N HIS A 83 -6.85 2.92 15.05
CA HIS A 83 -5.70 2.62 14.20
C HIS A 83 -6.11 2.01 12.85
N LEU A 84 -7.08 1.10 12.83
CA LEU A 84 -7.65 0.56 11.59
C LEU A 84 -8.30 1.67 10.76
N GLU A 85 -9.08 2.56 11.36
CA GLU A 85 -9.71 3.70 10.68
C GLU A 85 -8.67 4.61 10.01
N ASP A 86 -7.56 4.90 10.69
CA ASP A 86 -6.45 5.68 10.11
C ASP A 86 -5.81 4.98 8.89
N LEU A 87 -5.67 3.65 8.94
CA LEU A 87 -5.14 2.87 7.80
C LEU A 87 -6.12 2.87 6.62
N ILE A 88 -7.42 2.74 6.90
CA ILE A 88 -8.46 2.78 5.86
C ILE A 88 -8.49 4.14 5.18
N LEU A 89 -8.36 5.23 5.95
CA LEU A 89 -8.29 6.57 5.38
C LEU A 89 -7.09 6.70 4.42
N LYS A 90 -5.92 6.19 4.80
CA LYS A 90 -4.73 6.16 3.93
C LYS A 90 -5.00 5.37 2.63
N ILE A 91 -5.61 4.20 2.75
CA ILE A 91 -5.99 3.36 1.59
C ILE A 91 -6.96 4.14 0.69
N GLN A 92 -7.93 4.85 1.25
CA GLN A 92 -8.91 5.62 0.48
C GLN A 92 -8.25 6.73 -0.32
N THR A 93 -7.35 7.49 0.31
CA THR A 93 -6.64 8.62 -0.33
C THR A 93 -5.56 8.18 -1.32
N ALA A 94 -5.06 6.95 -1.23
CA ALA A 94 -4.01 6.45 -2.12
C ALA A 94 -4.50 6.35 -3.57
N PRO A 95 -3.66 6.71 -4.57
CA PRO A 95 -4.00 6.59 -5.99
C PRO A 95 -4.26 5.13 -6.37
N LYS A 96 -5.23 4.91 -7.27
CA LYS A 96 -5.66 3.57 -7.70
C LYS A 96 -5.57 3.51 -9.22
N PRO A 97 -4.39 3.21 -9.78
CA PRO A 97 -4.16 3.28 -11.22
C PRO A 97 -5.01 2.24 -11.97
N THR A 98 -5.19 1.05 -11.41
CA THR A 98 -5.87 -0.07 -12.08
C THR A 98 -7.33 -0.23 -11.64
N THR A 99 -8.20 -0.64 -12.57
CA THR A 99 -9.62 -0.94 -12.30
C THR A 99 -9.77 -2.10 -11.30
N ASN A 100 -8.87 -3.09 -11.36
CA ASN A 100 -8.83 -4.21 -10.40
C ASN A 100 -8.64 -3.71 -8.97
N LEU A 101 -7.68 -2.80 -8.76
CA LEU A 101 -7.40 -2.23 -7.45
C LEU A 101 -8.57 -1.40 -6.91
N LYS A 102 -9.23 -0.62 -7.78
CA LYS A 102 -10.46 0.10 -7.41
C LYS A 102 -11.53 -0.87 -6.92
N PHE A 103 -11.77 -1.96 -7.66
CA PHE A 103 -12.74 -2.99 -7.28
C PHE A 103 -12.40 -3.65 -5.93
N ARG A 104 -11.13 -4.03 -5.71
CA ARG A 104 -10.69 -4.61 -4.43
C ARG A 104 -10.91 -3.65 -3.26
N VAL A 105 -10.59 -2.36 -3.43
CA VAL A 105 -10.83 -1.34 -2.41
C VAL A 105 -12.32 -1.19 -2.13
N THR A 106 -13.18 -1.18 -3.16
CA THR A 106 -14.64 -1.13 -2.97
C THR A 106 -15.17 -2.35 -2.23
N GLN A 107 -14.72 -3.56 -2.58
CA GLN A 107 -15.10 -4.79 -1.85
C GLN A 107 -14.69 -4.73 -0.38
N PHE A 108 -13.45 -4.31 -0.13
CA PHE A 108 -12.93 -4.13 1.22
C PHE A 108 -13.77 -3.11 2.02
N GLN A 109 -14.16 -1.99 1.41
CA GLN A 109 -14.99 -0.96 2.05
C GLN A 109 -16.37 -1.50 2.46
N THR A 110 -17.03 -2.27 1.59
CA THR A 110 -18.31 -2.92 1.91
C THR A 110 -18.18 -3.90 3.08
N LYS A 111 -17.09 -4.70 3.08
CA LYS A 111 -16.78 -5.59 4.20
C LYS A 111 -16.57 -4.79 5.47
N TYR A 112 -15.72 -3.76 5.45
CA TYR A 112 -15.46 -2.90 6.60
C TYR A 112 -16.73 -2.25 7.16
N ALA A 113 -17.61 -1.73 6.30
CA ALA A 113 -18.88 -1.14 6.74
C ALA A 113 -19.72 -2.14 7.57
N THR A 114 -19.78 -3.40 7.12
CA THR A 114 -20.48 -4.47 7.85
C THR A 114 -19.89 -4.73 9.24
N TYR A 115 -18.56 -4.77 9.35
CA TYR A 115 -17.87 -4.96 10.63
C TYR A 115 -18.06 -3.76 11.56
N LYS A 116 -17.97 -2.54 11.01
CA LYS A 116 -18.17 -1.29 11.74
C LYS A 116 -19.57 -1.25 12.36
N ASP A 117 -20.60 -1.53 11.57
CA ASP A 117 -22.00 -1.56 12.02
C ASP A 117 -22.19 -2.63 13.11
N LYS A 118 -21.58 -3.80 12.94
CA LYS A 118 -21.60 -4.87 13.95
C LYS A 118 -20.99 -4.41 15.27
N TRP A 119 -19.83 -3.76 15.25
CA TRP A 119 -19.18 -3.26 16.46
C TRP A 119 -19.99 -2.14 17.13
N GLU A 120 -20.54 -1.21 16.35
CA GLU A 120 -21.39 -0.14 16.89
C GLU A 120 -22.69 -0.64 17.49
N ARG A 121 -23.30 -1.65 16.87
CA ARG A 121 -24.47 -2.33 17.45
C ARG A 121 -24.10 -3.03 18.74
N LEU A 122 -22.97 -3.72 18.76
CA LEU A 122 -22.47 -4.43 19.95
C LEU A 122 -22.27 -3.46 21.11
N ILE A 123 -21.63 -2.31 20.89
CA ILE A 123 -21.45 -1.28 21.93
C ILE A 123 -22.80 -0.77 22.42
N ARG A 124 -23.71 -0.42 21.50
CA ARG A 124 -25.07 0.05 21.85
C ARG A 124 -25.85 -0.98 22.65
N ASP A 125 -25.77 -2.26 22.28
CA ASP A 125 -26.48 -3.33 22.98
C ASP A 125 -25.87 -3.59 24.37
N VAL A 126 -24.57 -3.37 24.56
CA VAL A 126 -23.93 -3.37 25.88
C VAL A 126 -24.38 -2.16 26.72
N GLU A 127 -24.37 -0.96 26.16
CA GLU A 127 -24.80 0.28 26.84
C GLU A 127 -26.28 0.25 27.24
N ALA A 128 -27.13 -0.34 26.38
CA ALA A 128 -28.54 -0.55 26.66
C ALA A 128 -28.81 -1.68 27.66
N GLY A 129 -27.77 -2.39 28.13
CA GLY A 129 -27.90 -3.52 29.06
C GLY A 129 -28.51 -4.78 28.46
N LYS A 130 -28.59 -4.88 27.12
CA LYS A 130 -29.03 -6.12 26.44
C LYS A 130 -27.94 -7.18 26.44
N ILE A 131 -26.68 -6.76 26.37
CA ILE A 131 -25.50 -7.63 26.48
C ILE A 131 -24.79 -7.30 27.79
N PHE A 132 -24.64 -8.31 28.65
CA PHE A 132 -23.91 -8.17 29.91
C PHE A 132 -22.44 -8.56 29.72
N VAL A 133 -21.55 -7.62 30.06
CA VAL A 133 -20.11 -7.91 30.12
C VAL A 133 -19.82 -8.70 31.39
N LYS A 134 -19.30 -9.92 31.23
CA LYS A 134 -19.03 -10.84 32.34
C LYS A 134 -17.87 -10.35 33.19
N ARG A 135 -18.11 -9.49 34.18
CA ARG A 135 -17.03 -9.10 35.11
C ARG A 135 -16.69 -10.30 36.02
N ARG A 136 -15.47 -10.82 35.94
CA ARG A 136 -15.00 -11.82 36.92
C ARG A 136 -14.98 -11.18 38.32
N GLY A 137 -15.86 -11.65 39.21
CA GLY A 137 -15.92 -11.20 40.60
C GLY A 137 -17.33 -10.98 41.17
N SER A 138 -18.30 -11.82 40.84
CA SER A 138 -19.51 -12.01 41.65
C SER A 138 -19.69 -13.48 41.94
#